data_AF-A0A356JZV0-F1
#
_entry.id   AF-A0A356JZV0-F1
#
_cell.length_a   1.000
_cell.length_b   1.000
_cell.length_c   1.000
_cell.angle_alpha   90.00
_cell.angle_beta   90.00
_cell.angle_gamma   90.00
#
_symmetry.space_group_name_H-M   'P 1'
#
loop_
_entity.id
_entity.type
_entity.pdbx_description
1 polymer ?
#
loop_
_entity_poly.entity_id
_entity_poly.type
_entity_poly.pdbx_seq_one_letter_code
_entity_poly.pdbx_strand_id
1 'polypeptide(L)' 'MSRAIDGTKRKNRRVKLLKLAKGFKGDRKSNYKAAKDAVVKALDHSYVG' A
#
# COMPACT_ATOMS: atom_id res chain seq x y z
N MET A 1 -2.18 21.30 26.57
CA MET A 1 -2.69 20.41 25.49
C MET A 1 -1.84 19.15 25.45
N SER A 2 -2.45 17.96 25.45
CA SER A 2 -1.70 16.70 25.28
C SER A 2 -1.31 16.50 23.81
N ARG A 3 -0.11 15.95 23.55
CA ARG A 3 0.39 15.73 22.19
C ARG A 3 -0.25 14.48 21.60
N ALA A 4 -1.07 14.63 20.57
CA ALA A 4 -1.57 13.49 19.79
C ALA A 4 -0.46 12.92 18.88
N ILE A 5 0.01 11.71 19.19
CA ILE A 5 1.01 11.00 18.39
C ILE A 5 0.30 10.00 17.48
N ASP A 6 0.77 9.88 16.24
CA ASP A 6 0.14 9.08 15.17
C ASP A 6 0.19 7.55 15.44
N GLY A 7 1.06 7.12 16.36
CA GLY A 7 1.15 5.76 16.89
C GLY A 7 1.25 4.69 15.79
N THR A 8 0.38 3.69 15.88
CA THR A 8 0.34 2.53 14.95
C THR A 8 -0.46 2.79 13.68
N LYS A 9 -1.17 3.93 13.56
CA LYS A 9 -2.08 4.22 12.43
C LYS A 9 -1.34 4.13 11.10
N ARG A 10 -0.14 4.73 11.01
CA ARG A 10 0.68 4.71 9.80
C ARG A 10 1.10 3.29 9.41
N LYS A 11 1.54 2.47 10.37
CA LYS A 11 1.95 1.07 10.13
C LYS A 11 0.77 0.24 9.62
N ASN A 12 -0.39 0.34 10.27
CA ASN A 12 -1.57 -0.44 9.93
C ASN A 12 -2.09 -0.12 8.51
N ARG A 13 -2.05 1.16 8.09
CA ARG A 13 -2.40 1.53 6.70
C ARG A 13 -1.46 0.88 5.68
N ARG A 14 -0.15 0.86 5.94
CA ARG A 14 0.84 0.28 5.01
C ARG A 14 0.70 -1.23 4.87
N VAL A 15 0.44 -1.93 5.98
CA VAL A 15 0.27 -3.40 5.97
C VAL A 15 -0.92 -3.82 5.12
N LYS A 16 -2.05 -3.08 5.20
CA LYS A 16 -3.22 -3.33 4.34
C LYS A 16 -2.88 -3.26 2.85
N LEU A 17 -2.15 -2.22 2.45
CA LEU A 17 -1.74 -2.05 1.05
C LEU A 17 -0.76 -3.14 0.60
N LEU A 18 0.23 -3.47 1.42
CA LEU A 18 1.20 -4.53 1.11
C LEU A 18 0.58 -5.93 1.05
N LYS A 19 -0.57 -6.13 1.69
CA LYS A 19 -1.35 -7.37 1.57
C LYS A 19 -1.99 -7.50 0.19
N LEU A 20 -2.46 -6.40 -0.39
CA LEU A 20 -3.03 -6.36 -1.75
C LEU A 20 -1.96 -6.52 -2.83
N ALA A 21 -0.75 -5.99 -2.60
CA ALA A 21 0.36 -6.02 -3.55
C ALA A 21 1.12 -7.37 -3.61
N LYS A 22 0.63 -8.42 -2.92
CA LYS A 22 1.28 -9.74 -2.95
C LYS A 22 1.23 -10.33 -4.35
N GLY A 23 2.30 -10.99 -4.75
CA GLY A 23 2.47 -11.53 -6.10
C GLY A 23 3.08 -10.55 -7.11
N PHE A 24 3.22 -9.26 -6.78
CA PHE A 24 3.92 -8.32 -7.67
C PHE A 24 5.43 -8.59 -7.76
N LYS A 25 6.03 -8.25 -8.90
CA LYS A 25 7.47 -8.47 -9.15
C LYS A 25 8.35 -7.43 -8.43
N GLY A 26 9.46 -7.88 -7.85
CA GLY A 26 10.48 -7.01 -7.24
C GLY A 26 9.94 -6.17 -6.09
N ASP A 27 10.37 -4.91 -6.01
CA ASP A 27 10.05 -3.98 -4.92
C ASP A 27 8.56 -3.69 -4.75
N ARG A 28 7.75 -3.95 -5.77
CA ARG A 28 6.31 -3.70 -5.75
C ARG A 28 5.56 -4.61 -4.76
N LYS A 29 6.17 -5.71 -4.29
CA LYS A 29 5.57 -6.61 -3.27
C LYS A 29 5.92 -6.27 -1.82
N SER A 30 6.92 -5.42 -1.60
CA SER A 30 7.51 -5.17 -0.26
C SER A 30 7.61 -3.69 0.09
N ASN A 31 7.91 -2.81 -0.87
CA ASN A 31 8.16 -1.40 -0.61
C ASN A 31 6.86 -0.60 -0.78
N TYR A 32 6.41 0.10 0.28
CA TYR A 32 5.10 0.76 0.31
C TYR A 32 4.85 1.73 -0.86
N LYS A 33 5.85 2.55 -1.24
CA LYS A 33 5.68 3.54 -2.32
C LYS A 33 5.46 2.83 -3.66
N ALA A 34 6.36 1.94 -4.04
CA ALA A 34 6.26 1.16 -5.27
C ALA A 34 5.00 0.27 -5.30
N ALA A 35 4.64 -0.32 -4.16
CA ALA A 35 3.43 -1.11 -4.02
C ALA A 35 2.16 -0.28 -4.24
N LYS A 36 2.11 0.95 -3.70
CA LYS A 36 0.95 1.84 -3.87
C LYS A 36 0.71 2.13 -5.35
N ASP A 37 1.75 2.56 -6.05
CA ASP A 37 1.64 2.96 -7.46
C ASP A 37 1.25 1.77 -8.34
N ALA A 38 1.81 0.58 -8.03
CA ALA A 38 1.48 -0.65 -8.73
C ALA A 38 0.03 -1.11 -8.47
N VAL A 39 -0.46 -1.04 -7.23
CA VAL A 39 -1.83 -1.44 -6.88
C VAL A 39 -2.84 -0.50 -7.54
N VAL A 40 -2.61 0.81 -7.53
CA VAL A 40 -3.52 1.77 -8.19
C VAL A 40 -3.61 1.48 -9.69
N LYS A 41 -2.47 1.33 -10.37
CA LYS A 41 -2.44 0.97 -11.79
C LYS A 41 -3.15 -0.36 -12.07
N ALA A 42 -2.97 -1.37 -11.21
CA ALA A 42 -3.63 -2.66 -11.37
C ALA A 42 -5.16 -2.57 -11.20
N LEU A 43 -5.65 -1.73 -10.29
CA LEU A 43 -7.08 -1.52 -10.10
C LEU A 43 -7.71 -0.80 -11.30
N ASP A 44 -7.05 0.22 -11.84
CA ASP A 44 -7.51 0.92 -13.04
C ASP A 44 -7.61 -0.04 -14.24
N HIS A 45 -6.58 -0.88 -14.43
CA HIS A 45 -6.60 -1.91 -15.48
C HIS A 45 -7.68 -2.97 -15.26
N SER A 46 -7.96 -3.35 -14.00
CA SER A 46 -9.01 -4.32 -13.67
C SER A 46 -10.43 -3.78 -13.88
N TYR A 47 -10.62 -2.46 -13.92
CA TYR A 47 -11.92 -1.85 -14.17
C TYR A 47 -12.19 -1.66 -15.67
N VAL A 48 -11.15 -1.33 -16.43
CA VAL A 48 -11.25 -1.05 -17.87
C VAL A 48 -11.09 -2.30 -18.73
N GLY A 49 -10.20 -3.21 -18.35
CA GLY A 49 -9.93 -4.47 -19.07
C GLY A 49 -10.88 -5.57 -18.63
#